data_AF-A0A0R2QJ36-F1
#
_entry.id   AF-A0A0R2QJ36-F1
#
_cell.length_a   1.000
_cell.length_b   1.000
_cell.length_c   1.000
_cell.angle_alpha   90.00
_cell.angle_beta   90.00
_cell.angle_gamma   90.00
#
_symmetry.space_group_name_H-M   'P 1'
#
loop_
_entity.id
_entity.type
_entity.pdbx_description
1 polymer ?
#
loop_
_entity_poly.entity_id
_entity_poly.type
_entity_poly.pdbx_seq_one_letter_code
_entity_poly.pdbx_strand_id
1 'polypeptide(L)'
;MSFPIIGLIADDLTLTSFTDEANKLGVTINFSAKKFETDQLVEFSKLCDVLCIEPNHISLSALKTIQRSGVLTYPPIQTIEQLDTIQKHQPTNEMYSILVARSGHAQVSTWPISLITGNISITPVPGMSEELASRIQLSVIKLAGEIGLVGAVELIVDADDFTKLISINWLNPVVQDNLSVGSITSYAEQFLRAVLDLPLGSTEALRSY
;
A
#
# COMPACT_ATOMS: atom_id res chain seq x y z
N MET A 1 25.07 -3.49 14.11
CA MET A 1 24.24 -3.31 12.90
C MET A 1 23.33 -2.13 13.17
N SER A 2 23.32 -1.12 12.32
CA SER A 2 22.30 -0.06 12.39
C SER A 2 21.01 -0.59 11.78
N PHE A 3 19.88 -0.24 12.38
CA PHE A 3 18.57 -0.52 11.77
C PHE A 3 18.37 0.40 10.56
N PRO A 4 17.62 -0.05 9.53
CA PRO A 4 17.39 0.75 8.33
C PRO A 4 16.60 2.03 8.64
N ILE A 5 16.89 3.08 7.88
CA ILE A 5 16.18 4.35 7.90
C ILE A 5 15.29 4.43 6.66
N ILE A 6 13.98 4.51 6.89
CA ILE A 6 12.98 4.66 5.83
C ILE A 6 12.63 6.14 5.69
N GLY A 7 12.81 6.70 4.50
CA GLY A 7 12.27 8.01 4.16
C GLY A 7 10.82 7.89 3.75
N LEU A 8 9.89 8.43 4.53
CA LEU A 8 8.45 8.41 4.23
C LEU A 8 8.01 9.77 3.70
N ILE A 9 7.52 9.80 2.45
CA ILE A 9 7.03 11.00 1.77
C ILE A 9 5.55 10.84 1.46
N ALA A 10 4.71 11.36 2.34
CA ALA A 10 3.25 11.16 2.33
C ALA A 10 2.54 12.34 3.00
N ASP A 11 1.21 12.35 2.97
CA ASP A 11 0.42 13.32 3.75
C ASP A 11 0.61 13.12 5.27
N ASP A 12 0.46 14.19 6.05
CA ASP A 12 0.66 14.20 7.51
C ASP A 12 -0.16 13.13 8.26
N LEU A 13 -1.35 12.81 7.74
CA LEU A 13 -2.24 11.79 8.33
C LEU A 13 -1.60 10.39 8.37
N THR A 14 -0.65 10.12 7.47
CA THR A 14 0.05 8.84 7.34
C THR A 14 1.10 8.62 8.43
N LEU A 15 1.63 9.70 9.02
CA LEU A 15 2.83 9.62 9.84
C LEU A 15 2.64 8.76 11.10
N THR A 16 1.51 8.94 11.78
CA THR A 16 1.29 8.29 13.09
C THR A 16 1.25 6.77 12.95
N SER A 17 0.46 6.25 12.01
CA SER A 17 0.32 4.80 11.80
C SER A 17 1.65 4.16 11.41
N PHE A 18 2.40 4.77 10.50
CA PHE A 18 3.70 4.25 10.08
C PHE A 18 4.77 4.35 11.19
N THR A 19 4.79 5.42 11.97
CA THR A 19 5.78 5.60 13.05
C THR A 19 5.57 4.59 14.16
N ASP A 20 4.33 4.35 14.57
CA ASP A 20 4.01 3.38 15.62
C ASP A 20 4.45 1.96 15.21
N GLU A 21 4.19 1.56 13.97
CA GLU A 21 4.60 0.25 13.47
C GLU A 21 6.10 0.14 13.22
N ALA A 22 6.74 1.20 12.73
CA ALA A 22 8.20 1.24 12.58
C ALA A 22 8.91 1.08 13.93
N ASN A 23 8.42 1.72 14.98
CA ASN A 23 8.96 1.58 16.33
C ASN A 23 8.88 0.13 16.83
N LYS A 24 7.77 -0.58 16.57
CA LYS A 24 7.64 -2.01 16.91
C LYS A 24 8.64 -2.89 16.16
N LEU A 25 8.97 -2.53 14.92
CA LEU A 25 9.93 -3.23 14.07
C LEU A 25 11.39 -2.80 14.30
N GLY A 26 11.63 -1.78 15.14
CA GLY A 26 12.97 -1.21 15.39
C GLY A 26 13.50 -0.37 14.23
N VAL A 27 12.62 0.12 13.36
CA VAL A 27 12.95 0.88 12.13
C VAL A 27 12.79 2.37 12.40
N THR A 28 13.69 3.20 11.84
CA THR A 28 13.57 4.65 11.94
C THR A 28 12.83 5.22 10.74
N ILE A 29 11.85 6.08 10.97
CA ILE A 29 11.20 6.86 9.90
C ILE A 29 11.74 8.29 9.89
N ASN A 30 12.26 8.70 8.74
CA ASN A 30 12.50 10.10 8.41
C ASN A 30 11.33 10.59 7.54
N PHE A 31 10.51 11.50 8.06
CA PHE A 31 9.26 11.89 7.40
C PHE A 31 9.35 13.26 6.73
N SER A 32 8.65 13.41 5.60
CA SER A 32 8.39 14.71 4.99
C SER A 32 7.02 14.74 4.30
N ALA A 33 6.18 15.68 4.72
CA ALA A 33 4.92 16.02 4.03
C ALA A 33 5.11 16.97 2.83
N LYS A 34 6.34 17.40 2.55
CA LYS A 34 6.59 18.39 1.50
C LYS A 34 6.61 17.75 0.12
N LYS A 35 6.01 18.44 -0.86
CA LYS A 35 6.35 18.23 -2.27
C LYS A 35 7.81 18.64 -2.48
N PHE A 36 8.59 17.75 -3.07
CA PHE A 36 10.01 17.99 -3.32
C PHE A 36 10.24 18.41 -4.77
N GLU A 37 11.08 19.43 -4.95
CA GLU A 37 11.84 19.58 -6.18
C GLU A 37 12.95 18.51 -6.23
N THR A 38 13.42 18.17 -7.44
CA THR A 38 14.35 17.04 -7.65
C THR A 38 15.60 17.12 -6.77
N ASP A 39 16.23 18.29 -6.66
CA ASP A 39 17.47 18.47 -5.87
C ASP A 39 17.23 18.25 -4.36
N GLN A 40 16.10 18.73 -3.84
CA GLN A 40 15.75 18.56 -2.44
C GLN A 40 15.46 17.09 -2.11
N LEU A 41 14.86 16.37 -3.06
CA LEU A 41 14.59 14.95 -2.90
C LEU A 41 15.88 14.12 -2.88
N VAL A 42 16.88 14.49 -3.69
CA VAL A 42 18.20 13.86 -3.66
C VAL A 42 18.88 14.09 -2.30
N GLU A 43 18.87 15.31 -1.76
CA GLU A 43 19.44 15.55 -0.43
C GLU A 43 18.71 14.77 0.68
N PHE A 44 17.38 14.72 0.64
CA PHE A 44 16.59 13.92 1.58
C PHE A 44 16.92 12.43 1.48
N SER A 45 17.11 11.93 0.26
CA SER A 45 17.43 10.51 0.01
C SER A 45 18.74 10.05 0.62
N LYS A 46 19.74 10.94 0.77
CA LYS A 46 21.04 10.62 1.39
C LYS A 46 20.94 10.28 2.88
N LEU A 47 19.82 10.62 3.51
CA LEU A 47 19.56 10.36 4.93
C LEU A 47 18.81 9.03 5.14
N CYS A 48 18.47 8.32 4.06
CA CYS A 48 17.60 7.15 4.10
C CYS A 48 18.23 5.98 3.34
N ASP A 49 17.95 4.75 3.77
CA ASP A 49 18.35 3.54 3.04
C ASP A 49 17.36 3.23 1.91
N VAL A 50 16.08 3.52 2.13
CA VAL A 50 14.98 3.35 1.17
C VAL A 50 13.98 4.50 1.28
N LEU A 51 13.27 4.80 0.20
CA LEU A 51 12.20 5.80 0.17
C LEU A 51 10.85 5.15 -0.08
N CYS A 52 9.87 5.48 0.74
CA CYS A 52 8.46 5.09 0.59
C CYS A 52 7.66 6.35 0.26
N ILE A 53 7.01 6.38 -0.89
CA ILE A 53 6.54 7.62 -1.51
C ILE A 53 5.08 7.46 -1.94
N GLU A 54 4.26 8.46 -1.66
CA GLU A 54 2.94 8.61 -2.28
C GLU A 54 3.15 9.11 -3.73
N PRO A 55 2.84 8.31 -4.77
CA PRO A 55 3.21 8.64 -6.16
C PRO A 55 2.65 9.98 -6.65
N ASN A 56 1.55 10.47 -6.08
CA ASN A 56 0.97 11.77 -6.43
C ASN A 56 1.77 12.98 -5.92
N HIS A 57 2.76 12.78 -5.04
CA HIS A 57 3.54 13.87 -4.44
C HIS A 57 4.81 14.19 -5.24
N ILE A 58 5.28 13.27 -6.08
CA ILE A 58 6.58 13.36 -6.75
C ILE A 58 6.41 12.97 -8.22
N SER A 59 7.00 13.74 -9.13
CA SER A 59 6.97 13.42 -10.56
C SER A 59 7.78 12.16 -10.88
N LEU A 60 7.32 11.38 -11.86
CA LEU A 60 8.04 10.19 -12.36
C LEU A 60 9.47 10.52 -12.83
N SER A 61 9.71 11.72 -13.37
CA SER A 61 11.06 12.16 -13.78
C SER A 61 12.00 12.35 -12.60
N ALA A 62 11.51 12.92 -11.49
CA ALA A 62 12.29 13.04 -10.26
C ALA A 62 12.61 11.65 -9.68
N LEU A 63 11.61 10.76 -9.59
CA LEU A 63 11.80 9.37 -9.13
C LEU A 63 12.88 8.64 -9.94
N LYS A 64 12.84 8.75 -11.28
CA LYS A 64 13.85 8.14 -12.16
C LYS A 64 15.25 8.71 -11.94
N THR A 65 15.36 9.98 -11.56
CA THR A 65 16.65 10.60 -11.25
C THR A 65 17.27 10.01 -9.98
N ILE A 66 16.47 9.80 -8.94
CA ILE A 66 16.93 9.23 -7.66
C ILE A 66 17.23 7.74 -7.75
N GLN A 67 16.44 7.02 -8.54
CA GLN A 67 16.73 5.62 -8.80
C GLN A 67 18.09 5.45 -9.49
N ARG A 68 18.47 6.38 -10.39
CA ARG A 68 19.82 6.40 -11.00
C ARG A 68 20.94 6.70 -10.01
N SER A 69 20.67 7.40 -8.91
CA SER A 69 21.63 7.58 -7.82
C SER A 69 21.74 6.36 -6.89
N GLY A 70 21.02 5.27 -7.18
CA GLY A 70 21.12 3.99 -6.46
C GLY A 70 20.19 3.87 -5.26
N VAL A 71 19.31 4.85 -5.03
CA VAL A 71 18.33 4.81 -3.93
C VAL A 71 17.12 3.98 -4.34
N LEU A 72 16.71 3.06 -3.48
CA LEU A 72 15.51 2.26 -3.69
C LEU A 72 14.26 3.06 -3.34
N THR A 73 13.25 2.98 -4.21
CA THR A 73 11.96 3.66 -4.04
C THR A 73 10.82 2.66 -4.05
N TYR A 74 9.87 2.84 -3.15
CA TYR A 74 8.66 2.05 -3.02
C TYR A 74 7.42 2.97 -3.08
N PRO A 75 6.42 2.62 -3.91
CA PRO A 75 6.41 1.48 -4.83
C PRO A 75 7.48 1.59 -5.94
N PRO A 76 7.91 0.45 -6.53
CA PRO A 76 8.84 0.49 -7.66
C PRO A 76 8.28 1.32 -8.81
N ILE A 77 9.13 2.08 -9.51
CA ILE A 77 8.68 2.95 -10.62
C ILE A 77 7.92 2.17 -11.68
N GLN A 78 8.40 0.96 -12.01
CA GLN A 78 7.72 0.08 -12.96
C GLN A 78 6.29 -0.28 -12.50
N THR A 79 6.09 -0.55 -11.20
CA THR A 79 4.76 -0.82 -10.64
C THR A 79 3.83 0.36 -10.83
N ILE A 80 4.31 1.59 -10.58
CA ILE A 80 3.52 2.81 -10.80
C ILE A 80 3.13 2.91 -12.29
N GLU A 81 4.11 2.78 -13.19
CA GLU A 81 3.88 2.87 -14.64
C GLU A 81 2.88 1.80 -15.13
N GLN A 82 2.97 0.56 -14.66
CA GLN A 82 2.04 -0.50 -15.03
C GLN A 82 0.63 -0.23 -14.52
N LEU A 83 0.46 0.24 -13.28
CA LEU A 83 -0.85 0.56 -12.72
C LEU A 83 -1.50 1.77 -13.40
N ASP A 84 -0.72 2.75 -13.83
CA ASP A 84 -1.23 3.90 -14.59
C ASP A 84 -1.77 3.54 -15.98
N THR A 85 -1.41 2.36 -16.52
CA THR A 85 -2.01 1.86 -17.77
C THR A 85 -3.43 1.30 -17.59
N ILE A 86 -3.84 1.01 -16.35
CA ILE A 86 -5.15 0.43 -16.07
C ILE A 86 -6.22 1.52 -16.15
N GLN A 87 -7.26 1.26 -16.95
CA GLN A 87 -8.38 2.18 -17.08
C GLN A 87 -9.14 2.32 -15.75
N LYS A 88 -9.28 3.57 -15.29
CA LYS A 88 -10.11 3.92 -14.13
C LYS A 88 -11.54 4.23 -14.57
N HIS A 89 -12.51 3.79 -13.77
CA HIS A 89 -13.94 3.92 -14.01
C HIS A 89 -14.58 4.79 -12.92
N GLN A 90 -15.82 5.22 -13.16
CA GLN A 90 -16.65 5.84 -12.13
C GLN A 90 -17.43 4.75 -11.40
N PRO A 91 -17.63 4.87 -10.07
CA PRO A 91 -18.38 3.88 -9.32
C PRO A 91 -19.86 3.96 -9.69
N THR A 92 -20.51 2.79 -9.83
CA THR A 92 -21.94 2.69 -10.10
C THR A 92 -22.75 2.94 -8.84
N ASN A 93 -22.35 2.33 -7.73
CA ASN A 93 -22.97 2.48 -6.43
C ASN A 93 -21.97 2.19 -5.30
N GLU A 94 -21.95 0.96 -4.80
CA GLU A 94 -21.02 0.52 -3.77
C GLU A 94 -19.68 0.13 -4.37
N MET A 95 -18.64 0.14 -3.54
CA MET A 95 -17.29 -0.22 -3.96
C MET A 95 -16.71 -1.29 -3.03
N TYR A 96 -15.82 -2.11 -3.57
CA TYR A 96 -14.98 -2.99 -2.75
C TYR A 96 -13.59 -2.38 -2.60
N SER A 97 -13.08 -2.37 -1.37
CA SER A 97 -11.66 -2.12 -1.09
C SER A 97 -10.95 -3.45 -0.88
N ILE A 98 -9.85 -3.62 -1.62
CA ILE A 98 -9.02 -4.82 -1.58
C ILE A 98 -7.59 -4.39 -1.29
N LEU A 99 -7.11 -4.74 -0.11
CA LEU A 99 -5.72 -4.53 0.29
C LEU A 99 -4.87 -5.75 -0.09
N VAL A 100 -3.70 -5.49 -0.67
CA VAL A 100 -2.69 -6.50 -0.96
C VAL A 100 -1.31 -6.00 -0.56
N ALA A 101 -0.52 -6.87 0.06
CA ALA A 101 0.89 -6.66 0.34
C ALA A 101 1.72 -7.73 -0.35
N ARG A 102 2.87 -7.35 -0.91
CA ARG A 102 3.81 -8.26 -1.55
C ARG A 102 5.26 -7.88 -1.21
N SER A 103 6.08 -8.84 -0.78
CA SER A 103 7.51 -8.61 -0.46
C SER A 103 8.43 -8.86 -1.67
N GLY A 104 9.70 -8.46 -1.54
CA GLY A 104 10.74 -8.70 -2.55
C GLY A 104 10.92 -10.20 -2.88
N HIS A 105 10.85 -11.08 -1.88
CA HIS A 105 10.84 -12.55 -2.06
C HIS A 105 9.45 -13.14 -2.40
N ALA A 106 8.54 -12.34 -2.97
CA ALA A 106 7.24 -12.78 -3.48
C ALA A 106 6.30 -13.40 -2.43
N GLN A 107 6.54 -13.16 -1.13
CA GLN A 107 5.49 -13.35 -0.13
C GLN A 107 4.31 -12.44 -0.48
N VAL A 108 3.08 -12.92 -0.29
CA VAL A 108 1.87 -12.14 -0.58
C VAL A 108 0.84 -12.34 0.52
N SER A 109 0.15 -11.27 0.89
CA SER A 109 -0.97 -11.31 1.84
C SER A 109 -2.08 -10.38 1.39
N THR A 110 -3.31 -10.78 1.66
CA THR A 110 -4.52 -9.96 1.43
C THR A 110 -5.36 -9.94 2.69
N TRP A 111 -6.04 -8.83 2.94
CA TRP A 111 -7.01 -8.73 4.03
C TRP A 111 -8.39 -9.21 3.55
N PRO A 112 -9.34 -9.47 4.48
CA PRO A 112 -10.74 -9.60 4.11
C PRO A 112 -11.21 -8.38 3.33
N ILE A 113 -11.98 -8.60 2.27
CA ILE A 113 -12.48 -7.52 1.40
C ILE A 113 -13.44 -6.64 2.19
N SER A 114 -13.33 -5.33 2.01
CA SER A 114 -14.18 -4.35 2.66
C SER A 114 -15.21 -3.78 1.68
N LEU A 115 -16.46 -3.60 2.13
CA LEU A 115 -17.47 -2.84 1.42
C LEU A 115 -17.32 -1.36 1.76
N ILE A 116 -17.39 -0.47 0.78
CA ILE A 116 -17.48 0.99 0.97
C ILE A 116 -18.83 1.46 0.42
N THR A 117 -19.61 2.11 1.29
CA THR A 117 -20.93 2.68 0.96
C THR A 117 -21.07 4.04 1.63
N GLY A 118 -21.09 5.10 0.82
CA GLY A 118 -20.99 6.48 1.30
C GLY A 118 -19.70 6.71 2.11
N ASN A 119 -19.85 7.13 3.37
CA ASN A 119 -18.74 7.41 4.28
C ASN A 119 -18.47 6.26 5.26
N ILE A 120 -19.05 5.08 5.02
CA ILE A 120 -18.94 3.93 5.90
C ILE A 120 -18.20 2.82 5.15
N SER A 121 -17.33 2.11 5.86
CA SER A 121 -16.78 0.85 5.39
C SER A 121 -17.06 -0.29 6.36
N ILE A 122 -17.32 -1.48 5.82
CA ILE A 122 -17.66 -2.69 6.56
C ILE A 122 -16.72 -3.81 6.14
N THR A 123 -16.12 -4.49 7.12
CA THR A 123 -15.17 -5.59 6.87
C THR A 123 -15.52 -6.79 7.74
N PRO A 124 -15.65 -8.01 7.18
CA PRO A 124 -15.69 -8.32 5.74
C PRO A 124 -16.97 -7.80 5.05
N VAL A 125 -17.03 -7.84 3.71
CA VAL A 125 -18.26 -7.55 2.94
C VAL A 125 -19.41 -8.45 3.43
N PRO A 126 -20.54 -7.87 3.90
CA PRO A 126 -21.69 -8.66 4.34
C PRO A 126 -22.29 -9.50 3.20
N GLY A 127 -22.53 -10.78 3.44
CA GLY A 127 -23.21 -11.67 2.49
C GLY A 127 -22.39 -12.07 1.25
N MET A 128 -21.11 -11.68 1.16
CA MET A 128 -20.23 -12.12 0.09
C MET A 128 -19.90 -13.61 0.24
N SER A 129 -20.09 -14.38 -0.83
CA SER A 129 -19.71 -15.80 -0.86
C SER A 129 -18.18 -15.97 -0.80
N GLU A 130 -17.71 -17.05 -0.17
CA GLU A 130 -16.28 -17.42 -0.13
C GLU A 130 -15.68 -17.60 -1.53
N GLU A 131 -16.47 -18.11 -2.49
CA GLU A 131 -16.04 -18.27 -3.88
C GLU A 131 -15.73 -16.93 -4.54
N LEU A 132 -16.63 -15.94 -4.39
CA LEU A 132 -16.42 -14.59 -4.90
C LEU A 132 -15.21 -13.92 -4.22
N ALA A 133 -15.12 -14.02 -2.89
CA ALA A 133 -14.01 -13.45 -2.13
C ALA A 133 -12.66 -14.02 -2.60
N SER A 134 -12.57 -15.35 -2.72
CA SER A 134 -11.38 -16.06 -3.21
C SER A 134 -11.03 -15.65 -4.64
N ARG A 135 -12.03 -15.51 -5.52
CA ARG A 135 -11.82 -15.08 -6.91
C ARG A 135 -11.24 -13.67 -6.99
N ILE A 136 -11.76 -12.73 -6.20
CA ILE A 136 -11.25 -11.36 -6.16
C ILE A 136 -9.82 -11.33 -5.60
N GLN A 137 -9.57 -11.97 -4.45
CA GLN A 137 -8.25 -12.01 -3.82
C GLN A 137 -7.19 -12.66 -4.73
N LEU A 138 -7.51 -13.80 -5.37
CA LEU A 138 -6.60 -14.44 -6.33
C LEU A 138 -6.31 -13.54 -7.54
N SER A 139 -7.29 -12.77 -8.00
CA SER A 139 -7.09 -11.83 -9.11
C SER A 139 -6.13 -10.70 -8.72
N VAL A 140 -6.27 -10.15 -7.52
CA VAL A 140 -5.37 -9.11 -7.01
C VAL A 140 -3.97 -9.64 -6.69
N ILE A 141 -3.85 -10.86 -6.16
CA ILE A 141 -2.55 -11.53 -5.95
C ILE A 141 -1.80 -11.70 -7.29
N LYS A 142 -2.50 -12.13 -8.35
CA LYS A 142 -1.90 -12.24 -9.69
C LYS A 142 -1.46 -10.89 -10.21
N LEU A 143 -2.33 -9.87 -10.13
CA LEU A 143 -1.99 -8.50 -10.52
C LEU A 143 -0.73 -8.02 -9.79
N ALA A 144 -0.67 -8.17 -8.46
CA ALA A 144 0.49 -7.78 -7.64
C ALA A 144 1.80 -8.46 -8.10
N GLY A 145 1.73 -9.73 -8.54
CA GLY A 145 2.87 -10.42 -9.15
C GLY A 145 3.25 -9.85 -10.52
N GLU A 146 2.26 -9.63 -11.40
CA GLU A 146 2.45 -9.13 -12.77
C GLU A 146 3.01 -7.71 -12.82
N ILE A 147 2.62 -6.85 -11.88
CA ILE A 147 3.12 -5.47 -11.77
C ILE A 147 4.42 -5.34 -10.96
N GLY A 148 4.96 -6.47 -10.48
CA GLY A 148 6.15 -6.49 -9.64
C GLY A 148 6.01 -5.70 -8.33
N LEU A 149 4.82 -5.72 -7.71
CA LEU A 149 4.55 -4.97 -6.47
C LEU A 149 5.57 -5.35 -5.38
N VAL A 150 6.16 -4.33 -4.75
CA VAL A 150 6.87 -4.47 -3.47
C VAL A 150 6.36 -3.38 -2.53
N GLY A 151 5.88 -3.78 -1.35
CA GLY A 151 5.13 -2.93 -0.43
C GLY A 151 3.68 -3.41 -0.30
N ALA A 152 2.76 -2.47 -0.06
CA ALA A 152 1.33 -2.73 -0.05
C ALA A 152 0.58 -1.66 -0.86
N VAL A 153 -0.64 -2.00 -1.30
CA VAL A 153 -1.52 -1.10 -2.05
C VAL A 153 -2.99 -1.45 -1.78
N GLU A 154 -3.85 -0.44 -1.83
CA GLU A 154 -5.30 -0.58 -1.87
C GLU A 154 -5.83 -0.39 -3.28
N LEU A 155 -6.65 -1.33 -3.73
CA LEU A 155 -7.42 -1.21 -4.97
C LEU A 155 -8.89 -1.03 -4.60
N ILE A 156 -9.49 0.06 -5.10
CA ILE A 156 -10.93 0.29 -5.03
C ILE A 156 -11.53 -0.14 -6.35
N VAL A 157 -12.50 -1.05 -6.31
CA VAL A 157 -13.21 -1.56 -7.50
C VAL A 157 -14.71 -1.42 -7.35
N ASP A 158 -15.44 -1.42 -8.46
CA ASP A 158 -16.90 -1.39 -8.45
C ASP A 158 -17.46 -2.70 -7.86
N ALA A 159 -18.48 -2.61 -6.99
CA ALA A 159 -19.04 -3.79 -6.31
C ALA A 159 -19.89 -4.67 -7.26
N ASP A 160 -20.53 -4.08 -8.27
CA ASP A 160 -21.32 -4.82 -9.27
C ASP A 160 -20.41 -5.47 -10.32
N ASP A 161 -19.22 -4.90 -10.53
CA ASP A 161 -18.21 -5.40 -11.47
C ASP A 161 -16.78 -5.13 -10.96
N PHE A 162 -16.26 -6.06 -10.15
CA PHE A 162 -14.94 -5.94 -9.51
C PHE A 162 -13.76 -5.86 -10.49
N THR A 163 -13.99 -6.06 -11.80
CA THR A 163 -12.95 -5.87 -12.83
C THR A 163 -12.72 -4.40 -13.16
N LYS A 164 -13.66 -3.51 -12.80
CA LYS A 164 -13.54 -2.08 -13.00
C LYS A 164 -12.83 -1.44 -11.82
N LEU A 165 -11.56 -1.09 -12.05
CA LEU A 165 -10.79 -0.27 -11.12
C LEU A 165 -11.37 1.14 -11.04
N ILE A 166 -11.59 1.65 -9.82
CA ILE A 166 -12.04 3.01 -9.53
C ILE A 166 -10.85 3.88 -9.12
N SER A 167 -10.09 3.45 -8.11
CA SER A 167 -8.95 4.19 -7.59
C SER A 167 -7.91 3.27 -6.94
N ILE A 168 -6.74 3.84 -6.68
CA ILE A 168 -5.59 3.17 -6.05
C ILE A 168 -5.09 4.09 -4.93
N ASN A 169 -4.87 3.54 -3.74
CA ASN A 169 -4.27 4.26 -2.62
C ASN A 169 -3.01 3.52 -2.13
N TRP A 170 -1.94 4.27 -1.84
CA TRP A 170 -0.64 3.69 -1.52
C TRP A 170 -0.29 3.80 -0.05
N LEU A 171 -0.11 5.01 0.48
CA LEU A 171 0.34 5.16 1.85
C LEU A 171 -0.80 5.48 2.82
N ASN A 172 -1.99 5.79 2.30
CA ASN A 172 -3.17 6.16 3.09
C ASN A 172 -4.44 5.43 2.60
N PRO A 173 -4.59 4.11 2.85
CA PRO A 173 -5.78 3.38 2.44
C PRO A 173 -7.06 3.87 3.13
N VAL A 174 -8.18 3.85 2.40
CA VAL A 174 -9.49 4.29 2.89
C VAL A 174 -9.97 3.44 4.06
N VAL A 175 -9.71 2.13 4.04
CA VAL A 175 -10.17 1.20 5.09
C VAL A 175 -9.13 0.95 6.18
N GLN A 176 -8.04 1.72 6.20
CA GLN A 176 -6.91 1.48 7.11
C GLN A 176 -7.32 1.51 8.58
N ASP A 177 -8.21 2.41 8.99
CA ASP A 177 -8.59 2.58 10.39
C ASP A 177 -9.32 1.33 10.90
N ASN A 178 -10.24 0.80 10.09
CA ASN A 178 -10.99 -0.41 10.40
C ASN A 178 -10.09 -1.64 10.51
N LEU A 179 -9.10 -1.77 9.61
CA LEU A 179 -8.21 -2.92 9.59
C LEU A 179 -7.06 -2.81 10.61
N SER A 180 -6.60 -1.61 10.94
CA SER A 180 -5.57 -1.40 11.95
C SER A 180 -6.00 -1.87 13.34
N VAL A 181 -7.31 -1.83 13.63
CA VAL A 181 -7.90 -2.39 14.87
C VAL A 181 -8.58 -3.75 14.65
N GLY A 182 -8.82 -4.13 13.39
CA GLY A 182 -9.61 -5.29 13.02
C GLY A 182 -8.80 -6.51 12.59
N SER A 183 -7.49 -6.38 12.33
CA SER A 183 -6.63 -7.46 11.82
C SER A 183 -5.38 -7.67 12.67
N ILE A 184 -4.79 -8.86 12.58
CA ILE A 184 -3.59 -9.23 13.36
C ILE A 184 -2.40 -8.33 12.99
N THR A 185 -2.20 -8.05 11.71
CA THR A 185 -1.15 -7.16 11.20
C THR A 185 -1.76 -6.02 10.41
N SER A 186 -1.46 -4.79 10.82
CA SER A 186 -1.99 -3.57 10.21
C SER A 186 -1.41 -3.34 8.81
N TYR A 187 -2.06 -2.47 8.04
CA TYR A 187 -1.58 -2.10 6.71
C TYR A 187 -0.16 -1.53 6.73
N ALA A 188 0.09 -0.57 7.64
CA ALA A 188 1.39 0.08 7.77
C ALA A 188 2.49 -0.91 8.18
N GLU A 189 2.22 -1.80 9.14
CA GLU A 189 3.18 -2.83 9.54
C GLU A 189 3.51 -3.77 8.38
N GLN A 190 2.49 -4.21 7.64
CA GLN A 190 2.70 -5.12 6.50
C GLN A 190 3.42 -4.44 5.34
N PHE A 191 3.13 -3.16 5.08
CA PHE A 191 3.84 -2.36 4.10
C PHE A 191 5.34 -2.28 4.46
N LEU A 192 5.66 -1.96 5.72
CA LEU A 192 7.03 -1.88 6.21
C LEU A 192 7.75 -3.22 6.13
N ARG A 193 7.10 -4.31 6.56
CA ARG A 193 7.62 -5.68 6.42
C ARG A 193 7.90 -6.03 4.97
N ALA A 194 7.02 -5.66 4.04
CA ALA A 194 7.17 -5.94 2.62
C ALA A 194 8.36 -5.18 2.00
N VAL A 195 8.51 -3.89 2.31
CA VAL A 195 9.61 -3.03 1.83
C VAL A 195 10.96 -3.45 2.38
N LEU A 196 11.00 -3.85 3.65
CA LEU A 196 12.20 -4.37 4.31
C LEU A 196 12.40 -5.87 4.09
N ASP A 197 11.48 -6.49 3.36
CA ASP A 197 11.48 -7.91 3.00
C ASP A 197 11.62 -8.84 4.22
N LEU A 198 10.97 -8.44 5.31
CA LEU A 198 10.75 -9.25 6.50
C LEU A 198 9.64 -10.28 6.26
N PRO A 199 9.53 -11.33 7.11
CA PRO A 199 8.38 -12.22 7.08
C PRO A 199 7.06 -11.44 7.20
N LEU A 200 6.14 -11.68 6.27
CA LEU A 200 4.81 -11.09 6.30
C LEU A 200 4.02 -11.60 7.50
N GLY A 201 3.25 -10.71 8.14
CA GLY A 201 2.36 -11.03 9.25
C GLY A 201 1.04 -11.63 8.78
N SER A 202 0.25 -12.15 9.72
CA SER A 202 -1.11 -12.62 9.42
C SER A 202 -2.05 -11.45 9.20
N THR A 203 -2.87 -11.51 8.16
CA THR A 203 -3.87 -10.49 7.82
C THR A 203 -5.29 -10.90 8.24
N GLU A 204 -5.41 -11.97 9.05
CA GLU A 204 -6.69 -12.44 9.58
C GLU A 204 -7.34 -11.39 10.49
N ALA A 205 -8.68 -11.40 10.52
CA ALA A 205 -9.43 -10.57 11.44
C ALA A 205 -9.22 -11.03 12.89
N LEU A 206 -9.07 -10.08 13.82
CA LEU A 206 -8.85 -10.36 15.25
C LEU A 206 -10.03 -11.04 15.94
N ARG A 207 -11.23 -10.99 15.34
CA ARG A 207 -12.41 -11.71 15.81
C ARG A 207 -13.01 -12.49 14.65
N SER A 208 -13.14 -13.80 14.85
CA SER A 208 -13.97 -14.67 14.01
C SER A 208 -15.43 -14.29 14.25
N TYR A 209 -16.17 -13.98 13.18
CA TYR A 209 -17.61 -13.71 13.21
C TYR A 209 -18.41 -15.01 13.26
#